data_AF-A0A1L8QXS3-F1
#
_entry.id   AF-A0A1L8QXS3-F1
#
_cell.length_a   1.000
_cell.length_b   1.000
_cell.length_c   1.000
_cell.angle_alpha   90.00
_cell.angle_beta   90.00
_cell.angle_gamma   90.00
#
_symmetry.space_group_name_H-M   'P 1'
#
loop_
_entity.id
_entity.type
_entity.pdbx_description
1 polymer ?
#
loop_
_entity_poly.entity_id
_entity_poly.type
_entity_poly.pdbx_seq_one_letter_code
_entity_poly.pdbx_strand_id
1 'polypeptide(L)'
;MSTMEKISKETCHPNDVPVIFIYNHQDEIIGKLSINEWKAQKKAAQLLNELEIKLYREAINYYTSNDFDKAEDILLFLILQTDYTHYEYVERLANLYRRNQRHSKEKDILLKARKNMLTFEATEGIIRRIDKRLLRHETSDHTASHSYLLQ
;
A
#
# COMPACT_ATOMS: atom_id res chain seq x y z
N MET A 1 -18.69 50.98 37.96
CA MET A 1 -18.85 49.52 37.75
C MET A 1 -19.29 49.34 36.30
N SER A 2 -18.38 48.88 35.43
CA SER A 2 -18.67 48.71 34.00
C SER A 2 -19.29 47.33 33.79
N THR A 3 -20.49 47.29 33.24
CA THR A 3 -21.26 46.07 33.01
C THR A 3 -20.64 45.28 31.86
N MET A 4 -20.25 44.03 32.12
CA MET A 4 -19.83 43.08 31.07
C MET A 4 -20.97 42.85 30.09
N GLU A 5 -20.80 43.25 28.83
CA GLU A 5 -21.65 42.81 27.74
C GLU A 5 -21.46 41.30 27.56
N LYS A 6 -22.50 40.54 27.87
CA LYS A 6 -22.57 39.11 27.56
C LYS A 6 -22.64 38.99 26.05
N ILE A 7 -21.54 38.57 25.42
CA ILE A 7 -21.53 38.12 24.03
C ILE A 7 -22.55 36.99 23.93
N SER A 8 -23.70 37.29 23.33
CA SER A 8 -24.73 36.32 22.99
C SER A 8 -24.12 35.25 22.09
N LYS A 9 -24.14 33.99 22.54
CA LYS A 9 -23.86 32.85 21.67
C LYS A 9 -24.94 32.86 20.59
N GLU A 10 -24.56 33.30 19.38
CA GLU A 10 -25.38 33.15 18.20
C GLU A 10 -25.80 31.67 18.09
N THR A 11 -27.09 31.46 17.97
CA THR A 11 -27.70 30.15 17.79
C THR A 11 -27.24 29.61 16.44
N CYS A 12 -26.27 28.70 16.46
CA CYS A 12 -25.82 27.94 15.30
C CYS A 12 -27.06 27.32 14.63
N HIS A 13 -27.46 27.86 13.47
CA HIS A 13 -28.55 27.28 12.70
C HIS A 13 -28.06 25.93 12.13
N PRO A 14 -28.92 24.91 12.03
CA PRO A 14 -28.54 23.61 11.47
C PRO A 14 -28.01 23.67 10.02
N ASN A 15 -28.17 24.80 9.34
CA ASN A 15 -27.61 25.08 8.01
C ASN A 15 -26.23 25.77 8.03
N ASP A 16 -25.64 26.07 9.19
CA ASP A 16 -24.35 26.76 9.32
C ASP A 16 -23.14 25.80 9.32
N VAL A 17 -23.31 24.56 8.84
CA VAL A 17 -22.18 23.62 8.75
C VAL A 17 -21.22 24.12 7.67
N PRO A 18 -19.96 24.49 8.01
CA PRO A 18 -19.06 25.02 7.01
C PRO A 18 -18.73 23.95 5.96
N VAL A 19 -18.54 24.41 4.72
CA VAL A 19 -18.27 23.56 3.56
C VAL A 19 -16.86 23.81 3.03
N ILE A 20 -16.24 22.75 2.55
CA ILE A 20 -14.94 22.72 1.88
C ILE A 20 -15.22 22.56 0.38
N PHE A 21 -14.64 23.44 -0.43
CA PHE A 21 -14.69 23.31 -1.90
C PHE A 21 -13.55 22.40 -2.38
N ILE A 22 -13.87 21.50 -3.31
CA ILE A 22 -12.91 20.60 -3.95
C ILE A 22 -12.60 21.17 -5.32
N TYR A 23 -11.31 21.35 -5.61
CA TYR A 23 -10.81 21.91 -6.86
C TYR A 23 -10.18 20.82 -7.73
N ASN A 24 -10.29 20.94 -9.06
CA ASN A 24 -9.50 20.14 -9.99
C ASN A 24 -8.09 20.72 -10.19
N HIS A 25 -7.29 20.10 -11.06
CA HIS A 25 -5.95 20.57 -11.41
C HIS A 25 -5.92 21.90 -12.20
N GLN A 26 -7.09 22.43 -12.56
CA GLN A 26 -7.30 23.70 -13.26
C GLN A 26 -7.90 24.78 -12.34
N ASP A 27 -7.91 24.57 -11.01
CA ASP A 27 -8.49 25.48 -10.00
C ASP A 27 -10.00 25.74 -10.15
N GLU A 28 -10.74 24.85 -10.81
CA GLU A 28 -12.19 24.91 -10.91
C GLU A 28 -12.85 24.07 -9.82
N ILE A 29 -13.95 24.57 -9.24
CA ILE A 29 -14.71 23.86 -8.21
C ILE A 29 -15.44 22.68 -8.85
N ILE A 30 -15.04 21.46 -8.51
CA ILE A 30 -15.66 20.21 -8.96
C ILE A 30 -16.59 19.60 -7.92
N GLY A 31 -16.59 20.11 -6.69
CA GLY A 31 -17.44 19.59 -5.64
C GLY A 31 -17.44 20.43 -4.36
N LYS A 32 -18.39 20.11 -3.49
CA LYS A 32 -18.50 20.66 -2.13
C LYS A 32 -18.66 19.53 -1.14
N LEU A 33 -18.04 19.67 0.03
CA LEU A 33 -18.07 18.67 1.07
C LEU A 33 -18.21 19.36 2.44
N SER A 34 -19.14 18.94 3.28
CA SER A 34 -19.27 19.51 4.62
C SER A 34 -18.06 19.15 5.49
N ILE A 35 -17.74 19.97 6.49
CA ILE A 35 -16.70 19.64 7.48
C ILE A 35 -16.95 18.28 8.14
N ASN A 36 -18.22 17.91 8.36
CA ASN A 36 -18.57 16.63 8.98
C ASN A 36 -18.24 15.44 8.07
N GLU A 37 -18.56 15.54 6.78
CA GLU A 37 -18.18 14.53 5.78
C GLU A 37 -16.65 14.42 5.66
N TRP A 38 -15.93 15.53 5.70
CA TRP A 38 -14.46 15.53 5.64
C TRP A 38 -13.87 14.82 6.85
N LYS A 39 -14.38 15.13 8.06
CA LYS A 39 -13.95 14.45 9.29
C LYS A 39 -14.25 12.95 9.23
N ALA A 40 -15.39 12.56 8.70
CA ALA A 40 -15.75 11.15 8.54
C ALA A 40 -14.80 10.43 7.57
N GLN A 41 -14.52 11.02 6.41
CA GLN A 41 -13.57 10.48 5.44
C GLN A 41 -12.16 10.37 6.01
N LYS A 42 -11.69 11.41 6.72
CA LYS A 42 -10.38 11.40 7.38
C LYS A 42 -10.29 10.29 8.44
N LYS A 43 -11.35 10.12 9.25
CA LYS A 43 -11.42 9.06 10.25
C LYS A 43 -11.41 7.67 9.60
N ALA A 44 -12.16 7.50 8.51
CA ALA A 44 -12.19 6.25 7.76
C ALA A 44 -10.81 5.91 7.17
N ALA A 45 -10.13 6.89 6.56
CA ALA A 45 -8.77 6.72 6.04
C ALA A 45 -7.76 6.36 7.15
N GLN A 46 -7.89 6.98 8.32
CA GLN A 46 -7.05 6.65 9.48
C GLN A 46 -7.29 5.22 9.97
N LEU A 47 -8.55 4.79 10.08
CA LEU A 47 -8.90 3.42 10.47
C LEU A 47 -8.37 2.39 9.46
N LEU A 48 -8.40 2.71 8.17
CA LEU A 48 -7.84 1.84 7.13
C LEU A 48 -6.33 1.69 7.28
N ASN A 49 -5.61 2.79 7.51
CA ASN A 49 -4.17 2.76 7.76
C ASN A 49 -3.82 1.95 9.03
N GLU A 50 -4.58 2.15 10.12
CA GLU A 50 -4.41 1.37 11.34
C GLU A 50 -4.65 -0.13 11.12
N LEU A 51 -5.64 -0.49 10.30
CA LEU A 51 -5.91 -1.87 9.92
C LEU A 51 -4.76 -2.45 9.11
N GLU A 52 -4.25 -1.72 8.13
CA GLU A 52 -3.10 -2.13 7.31
C GLU A 52 -1.87 -2.44 8.16
N ILE A 53 -1.52 -1.53 9.08
CA ILE A 53 -0.39 -1.72 10.01
C ILE A 53 -0.60 -2.97 10.88
N LYS A 54 -1.82 -3.18 11.40
CA LYS A 54 -2.14 -4.36 12.24
C LYS A 54 -2.01 -5.66 11.44
N LEU A 55 -2.54 -5.69 10.21
CA LEU A 55 -2.44 -6.84 9.32
C LEU A 55 -0.98 -7.14 8.97
N TYR A 56 -0.17 -6.11 8.66
CA TYR A 56 1.24 -6.35 8.35
C TYR A 56 2.01 -6.90 9.57
N ARG A 57 1.75 -6.39 10.77
CA ARG A 57 2.31 -6.96 12.01
C ARG A 57 1.90 -8.42 12.19
N GLU A 58 0.64 -8.73 11.93
CA GLU A 58 0.14 -10.10 12.04
C GLU A 58 0.77 -11.04 11.01
N ALA A 59 0.99 -10.58 9.77
CA ALA A 59 1.75 -11.33 8.77
C ALA A 59 3.18 -11.63 9.24
N ILE A 60 3.83 -10.68 9.93
CA ILE A 60 5.16 -10.89 10.51
C ILE A 60 5.12 -11.91 11.65
N ASN A 61 4.08 -11.90 12.49
CA ASN A 61 3.88 -12.88 13.54
C ASN A 61 3.78 -14.29 12.94
N TYR A 62 2.91 -14.50 11.95
CA TYR A 62 2.77 -15.78 11.25
C TYR A 62 4.07 -16.21 10.57
N TYR A 63 4.77 -15.29 9.91
CA TYR A 63 6.08 -15.56 9.31
C TYR A 63 7.10 -16.06 10.35
N THR A 64 7.12 -15.45 11.53
CA THR A 64 8.03 -15.81 12.63
C THR A 64 7.67 -17.16 13.24
N SER A 65 6.38 -17.47 13.33
CA SER A 65 5.86 -18.76 13.79
C SER A 65 5.94 -19.89 12.75
N ASN A 66 6.48 -19.62 11.56
CA ASN A 66 6.52 -20.52 10.40
C ASN A 66 5.13 -20.95 9.87
N ASP A 67 4.07 -20.20 10.20
CA ASP A 67 2.73 -20.37 9.61
C ASP A 67 2.67 -19.61 8.28
N PHE A 68 3.36 -20.14 7.27
CA PHE A 68 3.60 -19.41 6.02
C PHE A 68 2.36 -19.23 5.16
N ASP A 69 1.37 -20.11 5.29
CA ASP A 69 0.13 -20.01 4.50
C ASP A 69 -0.65 -18.77 4.91
N LYS A 70 -0.83 -18.55 6.23
CA LYS A 70 -1.49 -17.32 6.73
C LYS A 70 -0.68 -16.07 6.46
N ALA A 71 0.65 -16.15 6.57
CA ALA A 71 1.51 -15.02 6.21
C ALA A 71 1.38 -14.66 4.72
N GLU A 72 1.32 -15.65 3.83
CA GLU A 72 1.11 -15.46 2.40
C GLU A 72 -0.23 -14.79 2.12
N ASP A 73 -1.33 -15.27 2.72
CA ASP A 73 -2.68 -14.72 2.52
C ASP A 73 -2.76 -13.24 2.90
N ILE A 74 -2.25 -12.87 4.08
CA ILE A 74 -2.28 -11.48 4.55
C ILE A 74 -1.39 -10.59 3.68
N LEU A 75 -0.19 -11.05 3.29
CA LEU A 75 0.69 -10.26 2.43
C LEU A 75 0.09 -10.05 1.05
N LEU A 76 -0.55 -11.08 0.47
CA LEU A 76 -1.28 -10.97 -0.80
C LEU A 76 -2.40 -9.94 -0.70
N PHE A 77 -3.20 -10.00 0.37
CA PHE A 77 -4.25 -9.02 0.62
C PHE A 77 -3.69 -7.59 0.68
N LEU A 78 -2.64 -7.36 1.47
CA LEU A 78 -2.01 -6.04 1.60
C LEU A 78 -1.45 -5.51 0.27
N ILE A 79 -0.79 -6.36 -0.52
CA ILE A 79 -0.24 -5.98 -1.82
C ILE A 79 -1.36 -5.57 -2.80
N LEU A 80 -2.46 -6.32 -2.82
CA LEU A 80 -3.60 -6.03 -3.70
C LEU A 80 -4.34 -4.76 -3.27
N GLN A 81 -4.49 -4.52 -1.97
CA GLN A 81 -5.14 -3.31 -1.44
C GLN A 81 -4.33 -2.04 -1.73
N THR A 82 -3.00 -2.16 -1.73
CA THR A 82 -2.09 -1.02 -1.94
C THR A 82 -1.64 -0.87 -3.38
N ASP A 83 -2.16 -1.67 -4.31
CA ASP A 83 -1.74 -1.74 -5.70
C ASP A 83 -0.21 -1.77 -5.87
N TYR A 84 0.45 -2.63 -5.08
CA TYR A 84 1.90 -2.84 -5.10
C TYR A 84 2.75 -1.63 -4.71
N THR A 85 2.19 -0.52 -4.25
CA THR A 85 2.95 0.69 -3.88
C THR A 85 3.88 0.49 -2.67
N HIS A 86 3.50 -0.39 -1.75
CA HIS A 86 4.30 -0.76 -0.57
C HIS A 86 5.24 -1.93 -0.89
N TYR A 87 6.47 -1.62 -1.33
CA TYR A 87 7.46 -2.63 -1.72
C TYR A 87 7.82 -3.59 -0.59
N GLU A 88 7.76 -3.16 0.67
CA GLU A 88 8.05 -3.98 1.84
C GLU A 88 7.17 -5.23 1.92
N TYR A 89 5.90 -5.15 1.51
CA TYR A 89 4.98 -6.30 1.48
C TYR A 89 5.37 -7.27 0.36
N VAL A 90 5.65 -6.73 -0.83
CA VAL A 90 6.15 -7.48 -1.99
C VAL A 90 7.45 -8.18 -1.65
N GLU A 91 8.41 -7.48 -1.05
CA GLU A 91 9.72 -8.00 -0.70
C GLU A 91 9.60 -9.17 0.29
N ARG A 92 8.73 -9.03 1.31
CA ARG A 92 8.47 -10.08 2.29
C ARG A 92 7.86 -11.32 1.64
N LEU A 93 6.84 -11.15 0.80
CA LEU A 93 6.19 -12.26 0.11
C LEU A 93 7.13 -12.96 -0.88
N ALA A 94 7.91 -12.19 -1.64
CA ALA A 94 8.91 -12.73 -2.55
C ALA A 94 10.00 -13.52 -1.81
N ASN A 95 10.38 -13.10 -0.61
CA ASN A 95 11.33 -13.86 0.23
C ASN A 95 10.71 -15.17 0.74
N LEU A 96 9.43 -15.16 1.11
CA LEU A 96 8.69 -16.36 1.49
C LEU A 96 8.63 -17.36 0.32
N TYR A 97 8.29 -16.90 -0.90
CA TYR A 97 8.30 -17.75 -2.09
C TYR A 97 9.67 -18.36 -2.36
N ARG A 98 10.74 -17.56 -2.28
CA ARG A 98 12.10 -18.05 -2.45
C ARG A 98 12.46 -19.13 -1.43
N ARG A 99 12.16 -18.90 -0.15
CA ARG A 99 12.44 -19.85 0.95
C ARG A 99 11.76 -21.20 0.70
N ASN A 100 10.54 -21.18 0.16
CA ASN A 100 9.76 -22.37 -0.15
C ASN A 100 10.04 -22.91 -1.56
N GLN A 101 11.12 -22.48 -2.22
CA GLN A 101 11.50 -22.90 -3.59
C GLN A 101 10.43 -22.64 -4.66
N ARG A 102 9.50 -21.72 -4.42
CA ARG A 102 8.42 -21.33 -5.33
C ARG A 102 8.89 -20.21 -6.25
N HIS A 103 9.93 -20.47 -7.05
CA HIS A 103 10.62 -19.47 -7.86
C HIS A 103 9.73 -18.79 -8.91
N SER A 104 8.80 -19.53 -9.52
CA SER A 104 7.81 -18.94 -10.45
C SER A 104 6.93 -17.89 -9.76
N LYS A 105 6.40 -18.19 -8.57
CA LYS A 105 5.61 -17.21 -7.79
C LYS A 105 6.45 -15.99 -7.38
N GLU A 106 7.72 -16.20 -7.04
CA GLU A 106 8.66 -15.10 -6.76
C GLU A 106 8.84 -14.20 -7.99
N LYS A 107 9.09 -14.78 -9.16
CA LYS A 107 9.27 -14.04 -10.42
C LYS A 107 8.02 -13.23 -10.75
N ASP A 108 6.84 -13.84 -10.65
CA ASP A 108 5.57 -13.20 -10.98
C ASP A 108 5.27 -11.98 -10.11
N ILE A 109 5.46 -12.08 -8.79
CA ILE A 109 5.19 -10.96 -7.89
C ILE A 109 6.16 -9.80 -8.12
N LEU A 110 7.43 -10.10 -8.42
CA LEU A 110 8.45 -9.10 -8.74
C LEU A 110 8.17 -8.38 -10.06
N LEU A 111 7.72 -9.09 -11.10
CA LEU A 111 7.35 -8.50 -12.38
C LEU A 111 6.14 -7.55 -12.24
N LYS A 112 5.12 -7.95 -11.47
CA LYS A 112 3.96 -7.09 -11.19
C LYS A 112 4.36 -5.84 -10.40
N ALA A 113 5.16 -6.00 -9.36
CA ALA A 113 5.66 -4.87 -8.57
C ALA A 113 6.49 -3.91 -9.42
N ARG A 114 7.39 -4.43 -10.26
CA ARG A 114 8.18 -3.62 -11.20
C ARG A 114 7.29 -2.78 -12.11
N LYS A 115 6.28 -3.42 -12.73
CA LYS A 115 5.34 -2.73 -13.63
C LYS A 115 4.62 -1.58 -12.94
N ASN A 116 4.10 -1.82 -11.74
CA ASN A 116 3.37 -0.80 -10.99
C ASN A 116 4.28 0.30 -10.43
N MET A 117 5.51 -0.02 -10.05
CA MET A 117 6.42 0.98 -9.46
C MET A 117 7.01 1.96 -10.48
N LEU A 118 7.03 1.60 -11.77
CA LEU A 118 7.50 2.48 -12.84
C LEU A 118 6.64 3.75 -12.99
N THR A 119 5.41 3.76 -12.47
CA THR A 119 4.53 4.94 -12.55
C THR A 119 4.78 5.97 -11.46
N PHE A 120 5.62 5.68 -10.47
CA PHE A 120 5.86 6.55 -9.32
C PHE A 120 7.26 7.17 -9.41
N GLU A 121 7.34 8.48 -9.15
CA GLU A 121 8.61 9.19 -9.00
C GLU A 121 9.39 8.64 -7.78
N ALA A 122 10.72 8.66 -7.84
CA ALA A 122 11.63 8.23 -6.78
C ALA A 122 11.67 6.72 -6.42
N THR A 123 11.26 5.81 -7.33
CA THR A 123 11.34 4.35 -7.12
C THR A 123 12.58 3.67 -7.73
N GLU A 124 13.52 4.41 -8.31
CA GLU A 124 14.66 3.85 -9.07
C GLU A 124 15.50 2.83 -8.27
N GLY A 125 15.76 3.10 -7.00
CA GLY A 125 16.50 2.18 -6.13
C GLY A 125 15.76 0.86 -5.88
N ILE A 126 14.42 0.90 -5.83
CA ILE A 126 13.57 -0.29 -5.68
C ILE A 126 13.55 -1.08 -7.00
N ILE A 127 13.36 -0.39 -8.13
CA ILE A 127 13.40 -1.01 -9.47
C ILE A 127 14.73 -1.74 -9.69
N ARG A 128 15.86 -1.09 -9.39
CA ARG A 128 17.19 -1.71 -9.49
C ARG A 128 17.33 -2.96 -8.62
N ARG A 129 16.71 -2.97 -7.43
CA ARG A 129 16.70 -4.13 -6.53
C ARG A 129 15.88 -5.28 -7.11
N ILE A 130 14.72 -4.98 -7.69
CA ILE A 130 13.86 -5.96 -8.36
C ILE A 130 14.60 -6.55 -9.56
N ASP A 131 15.19 -5.72 -10.41
CA ASP A 131 15.91 -6.15 -11.62
C ASP A 131 17.07 -7.09 -11.28
N LYS A 132 17.84 -6.75 -10.24
CA LYS A 132 18.91 -7.63 -9.73
C LYS A 132 18.39 -9.00 -9.26
N ARG A 133 17.18 -9.07 -8.71
CA ARG A 133 16.56 -10.35 -8.31
C ARG A 133 16.06 -11.13 -9.52
N LEU A 134 15.45 -10.46 -10.49
CA LEU A 134 14.93 -11.09 -11.72
C LEU A 134 16.06 -11.70 -12.57
N LEU A 135 17.19 -10.99 -12.72
CA LEU A 135 18.36 -11.49 -13.45
C LEU A 135 18.89 -12.83 -12.89
N ARG A 136 18.78 -13.06 -11.57
CA ARG A 136 19.20 -14.33 -10.95
C ARG A 136 18.34 -15.51 -11.41
N HIS A 137 17.04 -15.28 -11.61
CA HIS A 137 16.14 -16.31 -12.12
C HIS A 137 16.47 -16.67 -13.56
N GLU A 138 16.80 -15.68 -14.41
CA GLU A 138 17.21 -15.91 -15.80
C GLU A 138 18.51 -16.73 -15.90
N THR A 139 19.50 -16.44 -15.06
CA THR A 139 20.75 -17.22 -15.03
C THR A 139 20.54 -18.66 -14.57
N SER A 140 19.55 -18.93 -13.70
CA SER A 140 19.20 -20.27 -13.23
C SER A 140 18.42 -21.06 -14.29
N ASP A 141 17.54 -20.40 -15.05
CA ASP A 141 16.80 -21.02 -16.15
C ASP A 141 17.75 -21.45 -17.30
N HIS A 142 18.80 -20.66 -17.57
CA HIS A 142 19.79 -20.98 -18.60
C HIS A 142 20.74 -22.13 -18.22
N THR A 143 21.14 -22.25 -16.95
CA THR A 143 22.00 -23.38 -16.52
C THR A 143 21.23 -24.70 -16.47
N ALA A 144 19.95 -24.67 -16.07
CA ALA A 144 19.08 -25.85 -16.12
C ALA A 144 18.84 -26.32 -17.56
N SER A 145 18.69 -25.39 -18.52
CA SER A 145 18.48 -25.75 -19.93
C SER A 145 19.73 -26.38 -20.57
N HIS A 146 20.93 -26.01 -20.11
CA HIS A 146 22.18 -26.51 -20.68
C HIS A 146 22.57 -27.91 -20.18
N SER A 147 22.15 -28.30 -18.97
CA SER A 147 22.40 -29.64 -18.41
C SER A 147 21.54 -30.74 -19.03
N TYR A 148 20.32 -30.42 -19.51
CA TYR A 148 19.48 -31.37 -20.25
C TYR A 148 19.95 -31.66 -21.68
N LEU A 149 20.86 -30.85 -22.23
CA LEU A 149 21.42 -31.04 -23.58
C LEU A 149 22.73 -31.84 -23.59
N LEU A 150 23.22 -32.27 -22.42
CA LEU A 150 24.47 -33.02 -22.26
C LEU A 150 24.27 -34.44 -21.68
N GLN A 151 23.03 -34.95 -21.68
CA GLN A 151 22.71 -36.36 -21.43
C GLN A 151 22.34 -37.05 -22.74
#